data_AF-A0A8J2R3S1-F1
#
_entry.id   AF-A0A8J2R3S1-F1
#
_cell.length_a   1.000
_cell.length_b   1.000
_cell.length_c   1.000
_cell.angle_alpha   90.00
_cell.angle_beta   90.00
_cell.angle_gamma   90.00
#
_symmetry.space_group_name_H-M   'P 1'
#
loop_
_entity.id
_entity.type
_entity.pdbx_description
1 polymer ?
#
loop_
_entity_poly.entity_id
_entity_poly.type
_entity_poly.pdbx_seq_one_letter_code
_entity_poly.pdbx_strand_id
1 'polypeptide(L)'
;MPREIKDIKDFLLKARRKDAKSVKIKKNPENVKFKVRCSRFLYTLVITDKEKAEKLKQSLPPGTTSHTHTHSNRSYDEKKT
;
A
#
# COMPACT_ATOMS: atom_id res chain seq x y z
N MET A 1 6.60 -10.24 11.88
CA MET A 1 6.30 -8.94 12.52
C MET A 1 6.26 -7.82 11.49
N PRO A 2 5.21 -6.98 11.50
CA PRO A 2 5.17 -5.73 10.73
C PRO A 2 6.21 -4.72 11.24
N ARG A 3 6.67 -3.82 10.36
CA ARG A 3 7.53 -2.68 10.72
C ARG A 3 6.95 -1.40 10.14
N GLU A 4 7.02 -0.32 10.90
CA GLU A 4 6.62 1.01 10.45
C GLU A 4 7.82 1.77 9.86
N ILE A 5 7.58 2.53 8.79
CA ILE A 5 8.54 3.45 8.17
C ILE A 5 7.96 4.86 8.35
N LYS A 6 8.80 5.79 8.84
CA LYS A 6 8.40 7.20 9.03
C LYS A 6 8.70 8.06 7.80
N ASP A 7 9.79 7.77 7.10
CA ASP A 7 10.27 8.59 5.98
C ASP A 7 9.87 8.04 4.62
N ILE A 8 9.39 8.94 3.75
CA ILE A 8 9.03 8.60 2.37
C ILE A 8 10.25 8.09 1.58
N LYS A 9 11.44 8.65 1.83
CA LYS A 9 12.68 8.24 1.15
C LYS A 9 13.03 6.78 1.45
N ASP A 10 12.99 6.37 2.73
CA ASP A 10 13.25 4.96 3.09
C ASP A 10 12.17 4.05 2.51
N PHE A 11 10.90 4.46 2.52
CA PHE A 11 9.83 3.70 1.88
C PHE A 11 10.10 3.44 0.39
N LEU A 12 10.51 4.46 -0.38
CA LEU A 12 10.82 4.31 -1.80
C LEU A 12 12.04 3.40 -2.03
N LEU A 13 13.06 3.48 -1.17
CA LEU A 13 14.19 2.55 -1.22
C LEU A 13 13.73 1.11 -0.95
N LYS A 14 12.87 0.88 0.06
CA LYS A 14 12.34 -0.46 0.33
C LYS A 14 11.47 -1.00 -0.80
N ALA A 15 10.66 -0.15 -1.44
CA ALA A 15 9.77 -0.54 -2.54
C ALA A 15 10.54 -0.96 -3.81
N ARG A 16 11.77 -0.45 -4.02
CA ARG A 16 12.62 -0.80 -5.16
C ARG A 16 13.54 -2.00 -4.91
N ARG A 17 13.57 -2.57 -3.70
CA ARG A 17 14.42 -3.72 -3.40
C ARG A 17 13.96 -4.96 -4.17
N LYS A 18 14.91 -5.80 -4.56
CA LYS A 18 14.66 -7.08 -5.26
C LYS A 18 13.72 -8.03 -4.48
N ASP A 19 13.69 -7.95 -3.16
CA ASP A 19 12.82 -8.77 -2.32
C ASP A 19 11.42 -8.19 -2.08
N ALA A 20 11.14 -6.99 -2.59
CA ALA A 20 9.81 -6.39 -2.56
C ALA A 20 8.92 -7.08 -3.60
N LYS A 21 7.86 -7.74 -3.13
CA LYS A 21 6.96 -8.55 -3.96
C LYS A 21 5.72 -7.77 -4.42
N SER A 22 5.17 -6.93 -3.55
CA SER A 22 3.97 -6.15 -3.85
C SER A 22 3.81 -4.96 -2.92
N VAL A 23 3.05 -3.96 -3.37
CA VAL A 23 2.68 -2.79 -2.58
C VAL A 23 1.17 -2.75 -2.44
N LYS A 24 0.68 -2.82 -1.21
CA LYS A 24 -0.76 -2.74 -0.90
C LYS A 24 -1.07 -1.36 -0.35
N ILE A 25 -1.93 -0.63 -1.04
CA ILE A 25 -2.37 0.70 -0.62
C ILE A 25 -3.72 0.54 0.08
N LYS A 26 -3.77 0.90 1.37
CA LYS A 26 -4.98 0.88 2.18
C LYS A 26 -5.42 2.32 2.48
N LYS A 27 -6.55 2.74 1.91
CA LYS A 27 -7.18 4.01 2.27
C LYS A 27 -8.04 3.82 3.53
N ASN A 28 -7.84 4.67 4.53
CA ASN A 28 -8.70 4.86 5.70
C ASN A 28 -9.29 6.28 5.64
N PRO A 29 -10.29 6.62 6.47
CA PRO A 29 -10.88 7.97 6.48
C PRO A 29 -9.84 9.08 6.74
N GLU A 30 -8.93 8.86 7.68
CA GLU A 30 -7.97 9.85 8.16
C GLU A 30 -6.56 9.71 7.56
N ASN A 31 -6.21 8.53 7.05
CA ASN A 31 -4.87 8.27 6.54
C ASN A 31 -4.85 7.21 5.44
N VAL A 32 -3.78 7.22 4.66
CA VAL A 32 -3.46 6.20 3.67
C VAL A 32 -2.24 5.43 4.15
N LYS A 33 -2.32 4.09 4.15
CA LYS A 33 -1.22 3.21 4.52
C LYS A 33 -0.66 2.53 3.28
N PHE A 34 0.61 2.78 2.98
CA PHE A 34 1.36 2.11 1.92
C PHE A 34 2.13 0.94 2.52
N LYS A 35 1.75 -0.28 2.15
CA LYS A 35 2.26 -1.51 2.74
C LYS A 35 3.12 -2.28 1.73
N VAL A 36 4.43 -2.25 1.86
CA VAL A 36 5.36 -3.01 1.00
C VAL A 36 5.59 -4.39 1.60
N ARG A 37 5.25 -5.45 0.86
CA ARG A 37 5.57 -6.82 1.26
C ARG A 37 6.97 -7.19 0.77
N CYS A 38 7.89 -7.38 1.70
CA CYS A 38 9.20 -7.99 1.43
C CYS A 38 9.18 -9.48 1.80
N SER A 39 10.31 -10.17 1.62
CA SER A 39 10.47 -11.58 2.03
C SER A 39 10.18 -11.78 3.51
N ARG A 40 10.84 -11.01 4.38
CA ARG A 40 10.78 -11.20 5.85
C ARG A 40 9.76 -10.31 6.56
N PHE A 41 9.57 -9.08 6.08
CA PHE A 41 8.76 -8.08 6.77
C PHE A 41 7.70 -7.46 5.87
N LEU A 42 6.64 -6.97 6.51
CA LEU A 42 5.69 -6.05 5.91
C LEU A 42 6.03 -4.65 6.43
N TYR A 43 6.48 -3.78 5.54
CA TYR A 43 6.75 -2.39 5.87
C TYR A 43 5.52 -1.55 5.62
N THR A 44 5.16 -0.67 6.56
CA THR A 44 4.02 0.23 6.41
C THR A 44 4.48 1.68 6.57
N LEU A 45 4.17 2.51 5.58
CA LEU A 45 4.24 3.97 5.68
C LEU A 45 2.82 4.51 5.85
N VAL A 46 2.59 5.36 6.84
CA VAL A 46 1.31 6.02 7.09
C VAL A 46 1.42 7.48 6.67
N ILE A 47 0.51 7.93 5.81
CA ILE A 47 0.41 9.33 5.36
C ILE A 47 -0.98 9.85 5.69
N THR A 48 -1.05 10.94 6.44
CA THR A 48 -2.31 11.63 6.79
C THR A 48 -2.77 12.57 5.67
N ASP A 49 -1.82 13.23 5.00
CA ASP A 49 -2.06 14.13 3.88
C ASP A 49 -2.46 13.37 2.60
N LYS A 50 -3.71 13.57 2.15
CA LYS A 50 -4.29 12.87 1.00
C LYS A 50 -3.60 13.25 -0.32
N GLU A 51 -3.18 14.51 -0.49
CA GLU A 51 -2.52 14.95 -1.72
C GLU A 51 -1.12 14.35 -1.84
N LYS A 52 -0.37 14.34 -0.73
CA LYS A 52 0.94 13.66 -0.67
C LYS A 52 0.80 12.17 -0.96
N ALA A 53 -0.26 11.53 -0.46
CA ALA A 53 -0.51 10.12 -0.72
C ALA A 53 -0.76 9.85 -2.22
N GLU A 54 -1.58 10.67 -2.90
CA GLU A 54 -1.81 10.49 -4.35
C GLU A 54 -0.55 10.76 -5.19
N LYS A 55 0.26 11.77 -4.84
CA LYS A 55 1.57 12.00 -5.48
C LYS A 55 2.53 10.81 -5.27
N LEU A 56 2.56 10.23 -4.06
CA LEU A 56 3.39 9.06 -3.78
C LEU A 56 2.93 7.84 -4.57
N LYS A 57 1.62 7.65 -4.70
CA LYS A 57 1.04 6.57 -5.51
C LYS A 57 1.48 6.66 -6.98
N GLN A 58 1.52 7.87 -7.55
CA GLN A 58 2.01 8.11 -8.91
C GLN A 58 3.53 7.87 -9.06
N SER A 59 4.29 8.04 -7.99
CA SER A 59 5.76 7.87 -7.99
C SER A 59 6.23 6.40 -7.85
N LEU A 60 5.30 5.46 -7.63
CA LEU A 60 5.65 4.05 -7.52
C LEU A 60 6.06 3.49 -8.88
N PRO A 61 7.13 2.68 -8.96
CA PRO A 61 7.59 2.14 -10.23
C PRO A 61 6.55 1.19 -10.85
N PRO A 62 6.32 1.28 -12.18
CA PRO A 62 5.50 0.31 -12.90
C PRO A 62 6.21 -1.05 -12.87
N GLY A 63 5.72 -1.98 -12.06
CA GLY A 63 6.36 -3.29 -11.86
C GLY A 63 6.20 -3.82 -10.44
N THR A 64 6.02 -2.94 -9.46
CA THR A 64 5.45 -3.37 -8.17
C THR A 64 3.95 -3.49 -8.35
N THR A 65 3.39 -4.70 -8.36
CA THR A 65 1.94 -4.94 -8.44
C THR A 65 1.24 -4.21 -7.29
N SER A 66 0.76 -3.00 -7.58
CA SER A 66 0.05 -2.17 -6.63
C SER A 66 -1.43 -2.54 -6.66
N HIS A 67 -1.82 -3.53 -5.85
CA HIS A 67 -3.23 -3.86 -5.71
C HIS A 67 -3.88 -2.85 -4.76
N THR A 68 -4.70 -1.96 -5.32
CA THR A 68 -5.62 -1.13 -4.53
C THR A 68 -6.70 -2.05 -3.98
N HIS A 69 -6.64 -2.36 -2.69
CA HIS A 69 -7.79 -2.97 -2.03
C HIS A 69 -8.80 -1.86 -1.72
N THR A 70 -9.76 -1.67 -2.62
CA THR A 70 -11.05 -1.11 -2.25
C THR A 70 -11.73 -2.14 -1.34
N HIS A 71 -12.27 -1.71 -0.20
CA HIS A 71 -13.24 -2.54 0.53
C HIS A 71 -14.55 -2.47 -0.24
N SER A 72 -14.68 -3.22 -1.33
CA SER A 72 -15.98 -3.71 -1.74
C SER A 72 -16.22 -4.99 -0.93
N ASN A 73 -17.18 -4.96 0.00
CA ASN A 73 -17.77 -6.17 0.55
C ASN A 73 -18.32 -6.99 -0.64
N ARG A 74 -17.55 -7.95 -1.13
CA ARG A 74 -17.96 -8.84 -2.23
C ARG A 74 -18.38 -10.19 -1.66
N SER A 75 -19.32 -10.14 -0.74
CA SER A 75 -20.01 -11.28 -0.16
C SER A 75 -21.38 -10.75 0.26
N TYR A 76 -22.45 -11.41 -0.18
CA TYR A 76 -23.88 -11.03 -0.05
C TYR A 76 -24.47 -10.13 -1.14
N ASP A 77 -24.44 -10.52 -2.42
CA ASP A 77 -25.55 -10.14 -3.35
C ASP A 77 -25.63 -11.01 -4.64
N GLU A 78 -25.44 -12.33 -4.53
CA GLU A 78 -25.53 -13.21 -5.72
C GLU A 78 -26.31 -14.52 -5.42
N LYS A 79 -27.38 -14.42 -4.63
CA LYS A 79 -28.39 -15.49 -4.47
C LYS A 79 -29.81 -14.92 -4.46
N LYS A 80 -30.13 -14.09 -5.44
CA LYS A 80 -31.52 -13.77 -5.77
C LYS A 80 -31.71 -13.71 -7.28
N THR A 81 -31.74 -14.88 -7.90
CA THR A 81 -32.69 -15.22 -8.97
C THR A 81 -32.77 -16.73 -9.09
#